data_AF-A0A518BFS3-F1
#
_entry.id   AF-A0A518BFS3-F1
#
_cell.length_a   1.000
_cell.length_b   1.000
_cell.length_c   1.000
_cell.angle_alpha   90.00
_cell.angle_beta   90.00
_cell.angle_gamma   90.00
#
_symmetry.space_group_name_H-M   'P 1'
#
loop_
_entity.id
_entity.type
_entity.pdbx_description
1 polymer ?
#
loop_
_entity_poly.entity_id
_entity_poly.type
_entity_poly.pdbx_seq_one_letter_code
_entity_poly.pdbx_strand_id
1 'polypeptide(L)'
;MPQSIENNIARPLAVCLGEQTRGSSAEQRCGRFTVPLAGLLLLALQACSDPGAAELQVAALDARSAGDFQRSVTLLRRALDSTDPTDPLAPSLRRDLGQALIPLNSGEAAVILLELAEEHPDLYQRRDYASGAKQLAEQRDFLSALDLVHAGLARFEDDSPLQALLKSIEDESERDPQLKSKLESLGYISK
;
A
#
# COMPACT_ATOMS: atom_id res chain seq x y z
N MET A 1 -37.40 -19.25 -15.67
CA MET A 1 -36.74 -19.58 -16.94
C MET A 1 -35.25 -19.68 -16.68
N PRO A 2 -34.64 -20.87 -16.70
CA PRO A 2 -33.20 -21.06 -16.57
C PRO A 2 -32.58 -21.38 -17.94
N GLN A 3 -31.50 -20.69 -18.30
CA GLN A 3 -30.55 -21.06 -19.35
C GLN A 3 -29.21 -20.43 -18.96
N SER A 4 -28.04 -21.00 -19.20
CA SER A 4 -27.57 -22.36 -19.43
C SER A 4 -26.05 -22.23 -19.32
N ILE A 5 -25.41 -23.23 -18.76
CA ILE A 5 -23.96 -23.33 -18.57
C ILE A 5 -23.33 -23.88 -19.86
N GLU A 6 -22.37 -23.17 -20.46
CA GLU A 6 -21.34 -23.72 -21.37
C GLU A 6 -20.06 -22.87 -21.18
N ASN A 7 -19.09 -23.28 -20.38
CA ASN A 7 -18.03 -24.26 -20.65
C ASN A 7 -17.21 -23.95 -21.91
N ASN A 8 -16.02 -23.38 -21.75
CA ASN A 8 -14.94 -23.62 -22.71
C ASN A 8 -13.58 -23.62 -22.01
N ILE A 9 -12.95 -24.78 -22.06
CA ILE A 9 -11.66 -25.14 -21.46
C ILE A 9 -10.62 -25.23 -22.59
N ALA A 10 -9.39 -24.81 -22.25
CA ALA A 10 -8.11 -25.02 -22.95
C ALA A 10 -7.82 -24.07 -24.13
N ARG A 11 -6.63 -23.48 -24.27
CA ARG A 11 -5.29 -24.10 -24.18
C ARG A 11 -4.17 -23.07 -23.88
N PRO A 12 -2.99 -23.57 -23.44
CA PRO A 12 -1.82 -22.76 -23.08
C PRO A 12 -1.03 -22.30 -24.31
N LEU A 13 -0.52 -21.07 -24.28
CA LEU A 13 0.51 -20.61 -25.21
C LEU A 13 1.89 -20.94 -24.65
N ALA A 14 2.43 -22.07 -25.09
CA ALA A 14 3.86 -22.34 -25.07
C ALA A 14 4.53 -21.53 -26.18
N VAL A 15 5.43 -20.62 -25.83
CA VAL A 15 6.31 -19.93 -26.78
C VAL A 15 7.69 -20.58 -26.67
N CYS A 16 8.03 -21.39 -27.67
CA CYS A 16 9.38 -21.91 -27.87
C CYS A 16 10.07 -21.16 -29.01
N LEU A 17 11.28 -20.69 -28.69
CA LEU A 17 12.52 -20.69 -29.50
C LEU A 17 12.50 -20.08 -30.91
N GLY A 18 13.26 -18.99 -31.03
CA GLY A 18 13.91 -18.57 -32.27
C GLY A 18 15.39 -18.31 -32.01
N GLU A 19 16.23 -19.35 -32.10
CA GLU A 19 17.67 -19.20 -32.29
C GLU A 19 17.93 -18.90 -33.77
N GLN A 20 18.60 -17.77 -34.05
CA GLN A 20 19.20 -17.53 -35.36
C GLN A 20 20.61 -16.95 -35.17
N THR A 21 21.58 -17.84 -35.05
CA THR A 21 23.00 -17.53 -35.22
C THR A 21 23.53 -18.29 -36.43
N ARG A 22 24.16 -17.59 -37.38
CA ARG A 22 25.01 -18.21 -38.40
C ARG A 22 26.06 -17.25 -38.92
N GLY A 23 27.31 -17.74 -38.87
CA GLY A 23 28.48 -17.30 -39.62
C GLY A 23 29.50 -16.54 -38.76
N SER A 24 30.80 -16.86 -38.71
CA SER A 24 31.61 -17.89 -39.36
C SER A 24 33.02 -17.86 -38.72
N SER A 25 33.67 -19.02 -38.66
CA SER A 25 35.13 -19.24 -38.63
C SER A 25 35.96 -18.71 -37.45
N ALA A 26 36.47 -19.62 -36.61
CA ALA A 26 37.92 -19.83 -36.46
C ALA A 26 38.23 -21.05 -35.56
N GLU A 27 39.11 -21.90 -36.10
CA GLU A 27 40.11 -22.72 -35.42
C GLU A 27 39.74 -23.82 -34.41
N GLN A 28 39.96 -25.05 -34.91
CA GLN A 28 40.34 -26.25 -34.18
C GLN A 28 41.45 -26.00 -33.14
N ARG A 29 41.22 -26.44 -31.90
CA ARG A 29 42.20 -27.23 -31.15
C ARG A 29 41.52 -28.34 -30.36
N CYS A 30 41.86 -29.57 -30.73
CA CYS A 30 41.61 -30.77 -29.94
C CYS A 30 42.24 -30.63 -28.55
N GLY A 31 41.41 -30.62 -27.51
CA GLY A 31 41.80 -30.90 -26.14
C GLY A 31 40.90 -32.00 -25.59
N ARG A 32 41.44 -33.23 -25.46
CA ARG A 32 40.79 -34.31 -24.70
C ARG A 32 40.78 -33.91 -23.23
N PHE A 33 39.67 -33.32 -22.77
CA PHE A 33 39.34 -33.26 -21.36
C PHE A 33 38.21 -34.24 -21.09
N THR A 34 38.54 -35.35 -20.45
CA THR A 34 37.60 -36.24 -19.76
C THR A 34 37.00 -35.45 -18.60
N VAL A 35 35.83 -34.85 -18.84
CA VAL A 35 35.00 -34.23 -17.80
C VAL A 35 34.15 -35.35 -17.17
N PRO A 36 34.25 -35.61 -15.86
CA PRO A 36 33.40 -36.60 -15.21
C PRO A 36 31.93 -36.15 -15.29
N LEU A 37 31.14 -37.00 -15.95
CA LEU A 37 29.71 -36.92 -16.16
C LEU A 37 28.95 -37.24 -14.85
N ALA A 38 29.13 -36.45 -13.79
CA ALA A 38 28.52 -36.71 -12.48
C ALA A 38 28.36 -35.46 -11.59
N GLY A 39 27.94 -34.33 -12.17
CA GLY A 39 27.74 -33.08 -11.41
C GLY A 39 26.65 -32.18 -11.98
N LEU A 40 25.67 -32.75 -12.67
CA LEU A 40 24.72 -32.02 -13.51
C LEU A 40 23.28 -32.38 -13.12
N LEU A 41 22.90 -32.16 -11.84
CA LEU A 41 21.50 -32.36 -11.38
C LEU A 41 21.15 -31.81 -9.98
N LEU A 42 21.72 -30.67 -9.53
CA LEU A 42 21.36 -30.10 -8.21
C LEU A 42 21.15 -28.56 -8.17
N LEU A 43 20.98 -27.89 -9.30
CA LEU A 43 20.87 -26.41 -9.35
C LEU A 43 19.59 -25.87 -10.02
N ALA A 44 18.52 -26.68 -10.09
CA ALA A 44 17.23 -26.26 -10.66
C ALA A 44 16.07 -26.22 -9.63
N LEU A 45 16.38 -25.94 -8.36
CA LEU A 45 15.41 -25.36 -7.43
C LEU A 45 15.92 -23.96 -7.04
N GLN A 46 16.00 -23.06 -8.00
CA GLN A 46 15.75 -21.65 -7.66
C GLN A 46 14.28 -21.61 -7.28
N ALA A 47 14.01 -21.81 -5.99
CA ALA A 47 12.72 -21.53 -5.42
C ALA A 47 12.33 -20.12 -5.87
N CYS A 48 11.20 -19.99 -6.57
CA CYS A 48 10.40 -18.78 -6.47
C CYS A 48 9.94 -18.72 -5.01
N SER A 49 10.84 -18.31 -4.10
CA SER A 49 10.43 -17.94 -2.75
C SER A 49 9.58 -16.70 -2.92
N ASP A 50 8.30 -16.81 -2.59
CA ASP A 50 7.45 -15.63 -2.52
C ASP A 50 8.11 -14.62 -1.58
N PRO A 51 8.17 -13.34 -1.98
CA PRO A 51 8.82 -12.32 -1.18
C PRO A 51 8.13 -12.23 0.19
N GLY A 52 8.94 -12.10 1.23
CA GLY A 52 8.42 -11.94 2.59
C GLY A 52 7.69 -10.61 2.78
N ALA A 53 6.90 -10.49 3.84
CA ALA A 53 6.11 -9.28 4.13
C ALA A 53 6.95 -7.98 4.17
N ALA A 54 8.17 -8.04 4.74
CA ALA A 54 9.08 -6.90 4.77
C ALA A 54 9.57 -6.48 3.37
N GLU A 55 9.86 -7.43 2.49
CA GLU A 55 10.26 -7.15 1.10
C GLU A 55 9.09 -6.55 0.31
N LEU A 56 7.88 -7.08 0.52
CA LEU A 56 6.65 -6.52 -0.04
C LEU A 56 6.41 -5.09 0.44
N GLN A 57 6.65 -4.78 1.73
CA GLN A 57 6.52 -3.43 2.26
C GLN A 57 7.47 -2.45 1.57
N VAL A 58 8.76 -2.83 1.43
CA VAL A 58 9.75 -1.98 0.75
C VAL A 58 9.32 -1.71 -0.69
N ALA A 59 8.95 -2.75 -1.44
CA ALA A 59 8.47 -2.61 -2.81
C ALA A 59 7.19 -1.75 -2.91
N ALA A 60 6.32 -1.81 -1.90
CA ALA A 60 5.13 -0.97 -1.83
C ALA A 60 5.47 0.50 -1.58
N LEU A 61 6.44 0.79 -0.72
CA LEU A 61 6.91 2.15 -0.46
C LEU A 61 7.59 2.74 -1.69
N ASP A 62 8.39 1.95 -2.41
CA ASP A 62 8.98 2.35 -3.69
C ASP A 62 7.89 2.68 -4.71
N ALA A 63 6.89 1.80 -4.88
CA ALA A 63 5.75 2.05 -5.77
C ALA A 63 4.99 3.33 -5.40
N ARG A 64 4.73 3.56 -4.10
CA ARG A 64 4.08 4.78 -3.61
C ARG A 64 4.90 6.03 -3.91
N SER A 65 6.22 5.98 -3.70
CA SER A 65 7.13 7.09 -3.98
C SER A 65 7.16 7.45 -5.48
N ALA A 66 6.92 6.45 -6.34
CA ALA A 66 6.78 6.64 -7.79
C ALA A 66 5.37 7.09 -8.23
N GLY A 67 4.43 7.26 -7.29
CA GLY A 67 3.03 7.61 -7.58
C GLY A 67 2.15 6.43 -8.02
N ASP A 68 2.67 5.20 -8.00
CA ASP A 68 1.92 3.98 -8.31
C ASP A 68 1.20 3.47 -7.05
N PHE A 69 0.17 4.22 -6.64
CA PHE A 69 -0.60 3.95 -5.42
C PHE A 69 -1.34 2.61 -5.50
N GLN A 70 -1.86 2.23 -6.68
CA GLN A 70 -2.61 0.99 -6.85
C GLN A 70 -1.71 -0.24 -6.61
N ARG A 71 -0.48 -0.21 -7.15
CA ARG A 71 0.51 -1.26 -6.91
C ARG A 71 0.94 -1.28 -5.45
N SER A 72 1.17 -0.12 -4.85
CA SER A 72 1.51 -0.01 -3.42
C SER A 72 0.46 -0.70 -2.54
N VAL A 73 -0.83 -0.36 -2.72
CA VAL A 73 -1.95 -0.97 -2.00
C VAL A 73 -2.00 -2.49 -2.21
N THR A 74 -1.81 -2.96 -3.44
CA THR A 74 -1.81 -4.40 -3.76
C THR A 74 -0.70 -5.14 -3.01
N LEU A 75 0.51 -4.57 -2.97
CA LEU A 75 1.65 -5.17 -2.27
C LEU A 75 1.46 -5.15 -0.75
N LEU A 76 0.90 -4.08 -0.18
CA LEU A 76 0.64 -3.95 1.25
C LEU A 76 -0.45 -4.90 1.73
N ARG A 77 -1.52 -5.08 0.94
CA ARG A 77 -2.55 -6.09 1.25
C ARG A 77 -1.97 -7.51 1.22
N ARG A 78 -1.14 -7.83 0.22
CA ARG A 78 -0.44 -9.14 0.17
C ARG A 78 0.51 -9.34 1.35
N ALA A 79 1.21 -8.28 1.78
CA ALA A 79 2.05 -8.33 2.98
C ALA A 79 1.21 -8.62 4.23
N LEU A 80 0.08 -7.92 4.41
CA LEU A 80 -0.83 -8.14 5.53
C LEU A 80 -1.44 -9.55 5.53
N ASP A 81 -1.87 -10.05 4.36
CA ASP A 81 -2.46 -11.40 4.23
C ASP A 81 -1.50 -12.53 4.64
N SER A 82 -0.19 -12.26 4.58
CA SER A 82 0.88 -13.21 4.94
C SER A 82 1.52 -12.93 6.30
N THR A 83 1.09 -11.88 7.00
CA THR A 83 1.63 -11.47 8.31
C THR A 83 0.70 -11.91 9.43
N ASP A 84 1.25 -12.49 10.50
CA ASP A 84 0.47 -12.78 11.72
C ASP A 84 -0.01 -11.46 12.35
N PRO A 85 -1.28 -11.33 12.78
CA PRO A 85 -1.78 -10.10 13.40
C PRO A 85 -1.00 -9.66 14.66
N THR A 86 -0.33 -10.60 15.34
CA THR A 86 0.52 -10.33 16.51
C THR A 86 1.96 -9.96 16.16
N ASP A 87 2.34 -10.04 14.88
CA ASP A 87 3.65 -9.63 14.40
C ASP A 87 3.82 -8.10 14.60
N PRO A 88 4.94 -7.63 15.18
CA PRO A 88 5.22 -6.21 15.32
C PRO A 88 5.20 -5.40 14.02
N LEU A 89 5.32 -6.05 12.86
CA LEU A 89 5.24 -5.44 11.54
C LEU A 89 3.80 -5.09 11.13
N ALA A 90 2.80 -5.83 11.61
CA ALA A 90 1.41 -5.69 11.17
C ALA A 90 0.84 -4.26 11.34
N PRO A 91 1.04 -3.56 12.47
CA PRO A 91 0.60 -2.16 12.62
C PRO A 91 1.27 -1.21 11.62
N SER A 92 2.57 -1.43 11.32
CA SER A 92 3.32 -0.63 10.35
C SER A 92 2.77 -0.82 8.93
N LEU A 93 2.45 -2.06 8.56
CA LEU A 93 1.83 -2.38 7.27
C LEU A 93 0.43 -1.75 7.14
N ARG A 94 -0.40 -1.79 8.20
CA ARG A 94 -1.71 -1.12 8.22
C ARG A 94 -1.57 0.39 8.06
N ARG A 95 -0.61 1.01 8.75
CA ARG A 95 -0.33 2.45 8.59
C ARG A 95 0.00 2.77 7.13
N ASP A 96 0.95 2.03 6.56
CA ASP A 96 1.41 2.28 5.19
C ASP A 96 0.30 2.02 4.17
N LEU A 97 -0.57 1.03 4.41
CA LEU A 97 -1.77 0.76 3.62
C LEU A 97 -2.75 1.94 3.67
N GLY A 98 -3.06 2.44 4.87
CA GLY A 98 -3.91 3.62 5.04
C GLY A 98 -3.36 4.83 4.28
N GLN A 99 -2.06 5.09 4.38
CA GLN A 99 -1.41 6.18 3.64
C GLN A 99 -1.43 5.97 2.12
N ALA A 100 -1.22 4.75 1.64
CA ALA A 100 -1.28 4.44 0.20
C ALA A 100 -2.69 4.53 -0.38
N LEU A 101 -3.72 4.32 0.44
CA LEU A 101 -5.12 4.41 0.04
C LEU A 101 -5.62 5.85 -0.09
N ILE A 102 -5.01 6.85 0.56
CA ILE A 102 -5.54 8.23 0.57
C ILE A 102 -5.89 8.75 -0.85
N PRO A 103 -5.02 8.61 -1.87
CA PRO A 103 -5.32 9.11 -3.22
C PRO A 103 -6.33 8.26 -4.01
N LEU A 104 -6.68 7.07 -3.53
CA LEU A 104 -7.51 6.09 -4.24
C LEU A 104 -8.89 5.93 -3.60
N ASN A 105 -8.93 5.92 -2.28
CA ASN A 105 -10.10 5.71 -1.44
C ASN A 105 -9.85 6.33 -0.05
N SER A 106 -10.04 7.65 0.04
CA SER A 106 -9.78 8.44 1.25
C SER A 106 -10.64 8.00 2.44
N GLY A 107 -11.87 7.54 2.21
CA GLY A 107 -12.76 7.03 3.27
C GLY A 107 -12.24 5.74 3.90
N GLU A 108 -11.84 4.75 3.08
CA GLU A 108 -11.22 3.51 3.59
C GLU A 108 -9.88 3.81 4.30
N ALA A 109 -9.08 4.72 3.74
CA ALA A 109 -7.83 5.17 4.37
C ALA A 109 -8.08 5.73 5.77
N ALA A 110 -9.08 6.61 5.92
CA ALA A 110 -9.39 7.24 7.19
C ALA A 110 -9.83 6.23 8.25
N VAL A 111 -10.68 5.27 7.89
CA VAL A 111 -11.09 4.17 8.78
C VAL A 111 -9.88 3.40 9.28
N ILE A 112 -9.00 2.94 8.38
CA ILE A 112 -7.81 2.17 8.75
C ILE A 112 -6.89 2.97 9.68
N LEU A 113 -6.67 4.25 9.38
CA LEU A 113 -5.77 5.11 10.17
C LEU A 113 -6.34 5.42 11.55
N LEU A 114 -7.66 5.64 11.66
CA LEU A 114 -8.34 5.88 12.93
C LEU A 114 -8.35 4.63 13.82
N GLU A 115 -8.72 3.47 13.25
CA GLU A 115 -8.68 2.19 13.95
C GLU A 115 -7.26 1.89 14.45
N LEU A 116 -6.25 2.09 13.59
CA LEU A 116 -4.86 1.88 13.98
C LEU A 116 -4.43 2.80 15.13
N ALA A 117 -4.89 4.06 15.13
CA ALA A 117 -4.56 5.01 16.16
C ALA A 117 -5.24 4.68 17.51
N GLU A 118 -6.44 4.08 17.47
CA GLU A 118 -7.15 3.59 18.65
C GLU A 118 -6.50 2.32 19.21
N GLU A 119 -6.15 1.35 18.35
CA GLU A 119 -5.56 0.07 18.73
C GLU A 119 -4.10 0.20 19.19
N HIS A 120 -3.33 1.09 18.57
CA HIS A 120 -1.89 1.26 18.81
C HIS A 120 -1.52 2.72 19.08
N PRO A 121 -2.03 3.30 20.18
CA PRO A 121 -1.86 4.72 20.49
C PRO A 121 -0.40 5.14 20.68
N ASP A 122 0.48 4.21 21.06
CA ASP A 122 1.91 4.47 21.27
C ASP A 122 2.72 4.48 19.96
N LEU A 123 2.20 3.84 18.91
CA LEU A 123 2.82 3.80 17.59
C LEU A 123 2.38 4.97 16.70
N TYR A 124 1.19 5.51 16.96
CA TYR A 124 0.61 6.60 16.18
C TYR A 124 0.91 7.96 16.83
N GLN A 125 1.87 8.68 16.26
CA GLN A 125 2.39 9.93 16.84
C GLN A 125 1.68 11.16 16.28
N ARG A 126 1.93 12.33 16.89
CA ARG A 126 1.49 13.66 16.41
C ARG A 126 1.64 13.83 14.90
N ARG A 127 2.81 13.46 14.38
CA ARG A 127 3.15 13.58 12.96
C ARG A 127 2.22 12.75 12.07
N ASP A 128 1.81 11.57 12.53
CA ASP A 128 1.00 10.65 11.71
C ASP A 128 -0.43 11.18 11.55
N TYR A 129 -1.03 11.73 12.62
CA TYR A 129 -2.30 12.46 12.53
C TYR A 129 -2.20 13.65 11.58
N ALA A 130 -1.22 14.53 11.77
CA ALA A 130 -1.07 15.75 10.96
C ALA A 130 -0.81 15.42 9.48
N SER A 131 0.05 14.44 9.20
CA SER A 131 0.37 14.03 7.83
C SER A 131 -0.82 13.36 7.15
N GLY A 132 -1.54 12.48 7.85
CA GLY A 132 -2.73 11.81 7.31
C GLY A 132 -3.86 12.81 7.02
N ALA A 133 -4.19 13.66 8.00
CA ALA A 133 -5.21 14.69 7.85
C ALA A 133 -4.89 15.67 6.71
N LYS A 134 -3.63 16.13 6.60
CA LYS A 134 -3.19 17.01 5.51
C LYS A 134 -3.40 16.36 4.15
N GLN A 135 -3.00 15.11 3.97
CA GLN A 135 -3.15 14.40 2.70
C GLN A 135 -4.63 14.20 2.35
N LEU A 136 -5.50 13.88 3.32
CA LEU A 136 -6.95 13.79 3.08
C LEU A 136 -7.53 15.14 2.66
N ALA A 137 -7.14 16.24 3.32
CA ALA A 137 -7.57 17.59 2.95
C ALA A 137 -7.07 17.99 1.55
N GLU A 138 -5.86 17.58 1.16
CA GLU A 138 -5.34 17.76 -0.20
C GLU A 138 -6.18 16.99 -1.26
N GLN A 139 -6.76 15.84 -0.89
CA GLN A 139 -7.73 15.11 -1.72
C GLN A 139 -9.16 15.69 -1.66
N ARG A 140 -9.35 16.84 -0.99
CA ARG A 140 -10.66 17.47 -0.74
C ARG A 140 -11.62 16.63 0.12
N ASP A 141 -11.12 15.60 0.79
CA ASP A 141 -11.90 14.82 1.76
C ASP A 141 -11.79 15.44 3.16
N PHE A 142 -12.46 16.57 3.33
CA PHE A 142 -12.42 17.35 4.57
C PHE A 142 -13.15 16.67 5.73
N LEU A 143 -14.16 15.83 5.47
CA LEU A 143 -14.87 15.10 6.51
C LEU A 143 -13.98 14.06 7.18
N SER A 144 -13.24 13.29 6.38
CA SER A 144 -12.27 12.32 6.87
C SER A 144 -11.05 13.01 7.48
N ALA A 145 -10.58 14.11 6.88
CA ALA A 145 -9.50 14.91 7.45
C ALA A 145 -9.86 15.44 8.84
N LEU A 146 -11.10 15.92 9.02
CA LEU A 146 -11.60 16.40 10.30
C LEU A 146 -11.63 15.29 11.36
N ASP A 147 -11.98 14.06 11.00
CA ASP A 147 -11.95 12.94 11.96
C ASP A 147 -10.54 12.67 12.48
N LEU A 148 -9.54 12.65 11.59
CA LEU A 148 -8.14 12.51 12.00
C LEU A 148 -7.64 13.72 12.82
N VAL A 149 -8.05 14.94 12.46
CA VAL A 149 -7.70 16.14 13.24
C VAL A 149 -8.30 16.07 14.63
N HIS A 150 -9.59 15.74 14.74
CA HIS A 150 -10.29 15.63 16.01
C HIS A 150 -9.66 14.56 16.90
N ALA A 151 -9.42 13.36 16.36
CA ALA A 151 -8.75 12.28 17.09
C ALA A 151 -7.34 12.68 17.53
N GLY A 152 -6.59 13.39 16.68
CA GLY A 152 -5.26 13.89 17.01
C GLY A 152 -5.28 14.94 18.13
N LEU A 153 -6.19 15.92 18.07
CA LEU A 153 -6.32 16.98 19.07
C LEU A 153 -6.83 16.45 20.42
N ALA A 154 -7.68 15.40 20.42
CA ALA A 154 -8.09 14.72 21.64
C ALA A 154 -6.91 14.10 22.41
N ARG A 155 -5.82 13.76 21.70
CA ARG A 155 -4.59 13.19 22.29
C ARG A 155 -3.49 14.24 22.49
N PHE A 156 -3.46 15.26 21.65
CA PHE A 156 -2.41 16.27 21.58
C PHE A 156 -3.03 17.68 21.50
N GLU A 157 -3.58 18.13 22.63
CA GLU A 157 -4.46 19.31 22.78
C GLU A 157 -3.91 20.61 22.16
N ASP A 158 -2.59 20.77 22.12
CA ASP A 158 -1.89 21.98 21.64
C ASP A 158 -1.01 21.74 20.39
N ASP A 159 -1.32 20.74 19.56
CA ASP A 159 -0.54 20.49 18.35
C ASP A 159 -0.80 21.56 17.28
N SER A 160 0.16 22.47 17.09
CA SER A 160 0.02 23.60 16.15
C SER A 160 -0.26 23.16 14.70
N PRO A 161 0.36 22.10 14.15
CA PRO A 161 -0.01 21.57 12.84
C PRO A 161 -1.47 21.13 12.74
N LEU A 162 -1.99 20.40 13.72
CA LEU A 162 -3.40 19.97 13.73
C LEU A 162 -4.37 21.14 13.89
N GLN A 163 -4.05 22.12 14.74
CA GLN A 163 -4.86 23.33 14.89
C GLN A 163 -4.89 24.17 13.60
N ALA A 164 -3.76 24.26 12.88
CA ALA A 164 -3.72 24.95 11.60
C ALA A 164 -4.57 24.25 10.54
N LEU A 165 -4.58 22.91 10.52
CA LEU A 165 -5.46 22.13 9.66
C LEU A 165 -6.93 22.30 10.04
N LEU A 166 -7.28 22.27 11.33
CA LEU A 166 -8.63 22.52 11.81
C LEU A 166 -9.15 23.86 11.30
N LYS A 167 -8.36 24.93 11.43
CA LYS A 167 -8.72 26.25 10.92
C LYS A 167 -8.96 26.26 9.40
N SER A 168 -8.11 25.58 8.63
CA SER A 168 -8.33 25.46 7.19
C SER A 168 -9.62 24.69 6.85
N ILE A 169 -10.02 23.72 7.67
CA ILE A 169 -11.25 22.95 7.51
C ILE A 169 -12.46 23.82 7.90
N GLU A 170 -12.36 24.63 8.95
CA GLU A 170 -13.38 25.61 9.34
C GLU A 170 -13.66 26.60 8.21
N ASP A 171 -12.62 27.16 7.58
CA ASP A 171 -12.76 28.09 6.45
C ASP A 171 -13.48 27.43 5.26
N GLU A 172 -13.22 26.14 4.97
CA GLU A 172 -13.91 25.42 3.88
C GLU A 172 -15.36 25.06 4.24
N SER A 173 -15.68 24.92 5.53
CA SER A 173 -17.03 24.60 6.00
C SER A 173 -18.08 25.66 5.65
N GLU A 174 -17.67 26.90 5.37
CA GLU A 174 -18.55 27.95 4.86
C GLU A 174 -19.21 27.55 3.53
N ARG A 175 -18.59 26.63 2.78
CA ARG A 175 -19.03 26.17 1.46
C ARG A 175 -19.61 24.75 1.49
N ASP A 176 -19.43 24.02 2.59
CA ASP A 176 -19.92 22.65 2.77
C ASP A 176 -20.79 22.54 4.04
N PRO A 177 -22.13 22.50 3.90
CA PRO A 177 -23.05 22.38 5.02
C PRO A 177 -22.87 21.10 5.85
N GLN A 178 -22.42 19.99 5.24
CA GLN A 178 -22.17 18.75 5.98
C GLN A 178 -20.95 18.89 6.88
N LEU A 179 -19.88 19.48 6.35
CA LEU A 179 -18.68 19.79 7.12
C LEU A 179 -18.99 20.75 8.27
N LYS A 180 -19.76 21.81 7.98
CA LYS A 180 -20.22 22.77 9.00
C LYS A 180 -21.01 22.07 10.12
N SER A 181 -22.00 21.26 9.75
CA SER A 181 -22.81 20.51 10.73
C SER A 181 -21.95 19.59 11.60
N LYS A 182 -20.90 18.98 11.04
CA LYS A 182 -19.97 18.13 11.79
C LYS A 182 -19.12 18.95 12.76
N LEU A 183 -18.55 20.07 12.33
CA LEU A 183 -17.80 20.99 13.20
C LEU A 183 -18.65 21.51 14.38
N GLU A 184 -19.91 21.87 14.13
CA GLU A 184 -20.86 22.26 15.18
C GLU A 184 -21.11 21.12 16.17
N SER A 185 -21.25 19.88 15.69
CA SER A 185 -21.49 18.71 16.53
C SER A 185 -20.29 18.36 17.42
N LEU A 186 -19.08 18.67 16.96
CA LEU A 186 -17.83 18.48 17.69
C LEU A 186 -17.48 19.66 18.61
N GLY A 187 -18.26 20.75 18.54
CA GLY A 187 -18.07 21.94 19.38
C GLY A 187 -16.97 22.90 18.93
N TYR A 188 -16.47 22.77 17.70
CA TYR A 188 -15.44 23.67 17.16
C TYR A 188 -15.99 25.03 16.73
N ILE A 189 -17.24 25.07 16.27
CA ILE A 189 -17.93 26.30 15.90
C ILE A 189 -19.30 26.38 16.59
N SER A 190 -19.75 27.61 16.84
CA SER A 190 -21.07 27.87 17.44
C SER A 190 -22.17 27.80 16.37
N LYS A 191 -23.36 27.34 16.78
CA LYS A 191 -24.58 27.28 15.95
C LYS A 191 -25.12 28.68 15.63
#